data_AF-A0A4D4KQV8-F1
#
_entry.id   AF-A0A4D4KQV8-F1
#
_cell.length_a   1.000
_cell.length_b   1.000
_cell.length_c   1.000
_cell.angle_alpha   90.00
_cell.angle_beta   90.00
_cell.angle_gamma   90.00
#
_symmetry.space_group_name_H-M   'P 1'
#
loop_
_entity.id
_entity.type
_entity.pdbx_description
1 polymer ?
#
loop_
_entity_poly.entity_id
_entity_poly.type
_entity_poly.pdbx_seq_one_letter_code
_entity_poly.pdbx_strand_id
1 'polypeptide(L)'
;MRSSDAVTARITMVEALTLAGVSPAQANELISKLEAGAVAGARSWISENSPPHSSEQAFEDGWFQGVRAVASQLLQIADTTASQLRRAESNAQQLNRIRQQASRTPQAEEPAPAPAASAALDADEVLAVARRCTWACADPIHFFGPEASAEILTVALSAVRDEERANYPERLATFADQPRKRLEKMLRAYGPGSAPAEYGRYALVGQPESLVICERLETTPLLLQGLWDGELEDTFLADVAYAWGAHRHRPRR
;
A
#
# COMPACT_ATOMS: atom_id res chain seq x y z
N MET A 1 8.65 -25.71 -2.67
CA MET A 1 7.79 -24.73 -3.37
C MET A 1 8.44 -23.37 -3.23
N ARG A 2 8.77 -22.68 -4.33
CA ARG A 2 9.30 -21.31 -4.22
C ARG A 2 8.16 -20.39 -3.80
N SER A 3 8.47 -19.28 -3.11
CA SER A 3 7.44 -18.31 -2.68
C SER A 3 6.58 -17.80 -3.85
N SER A 4 7.13 -17.77 -5.07
CA SER A 4 6.35 -17.43 -6.28
C SER A 4 5.29 -18.47 -6.61
N ASP A 5 5.56 -19.75 -6.42
CA ASP A 5 4.65 -20.83 -6.80
C ASP A 5 3.41 -20.86 -5.90
N ALA A 6 3.58 -20.53 -4.62
CA ALA A 6 2.48 -20.41 -3.66
C ALA A 6 1.57 -19.22 -3.98
N VAL A 7 2.16 -18.09 -4.37
CA VAL A 7 1.41 -16.89 -4.79
C VAL A 7 0.64 -17.17 -6.08
N THR A 8 1.28 -17.78 -7.09
CA THR A 8 0.61 -18.16 -8.34
C THR A 8 -0.55 -19.12 -8.08
N ALA A 9 -0.36 -20.15 -7.23
CA ALA A 9 -1.42 -21.09 -6.88
C ALA A 9 -2.61 -20.40 -6.21
N ARG A 10 -2.35 -19.44 -5.30
CA ARG A 10 -3.39 -18.65 -4.65
C ARG A 10 -4.19 -17.80 -5.63
N ILE A 11 -3.52 -17.14 -6.58
CA ILE A 11 -4.19 -16.35 -7.63
C ILE A 11 -5.12 -17.25 -8.46
N THR A 12 -4.61 -18.39 -8.94
CA THR A 12 -5.41 -19.35 -9.70
C THR A 12 -6.61 -19.86 -8.90
N MET A 13 -6.46 -20.07 -7.59
CA MET A 13 -7.59 -20.47 -6.73
C MET A 13 -8.63 -19.37 -6.54
N VAL A 14 -8.22 -18.11 -6.37
CA VAL A 14 -9.15 -16.98 -6.30
C VAL A 14 -9.94 -16.88 -7.60
N GLU A 15 -9.25 -16.92 -8.75
CA GLU A 15 -9.86 -16.88 -10.09
C GLU A 15 -10.84 -18.04 -10.34
N ALA A 16 -10.47 -19.26 -9.94
CA ALA A 16 -11.33 -20.42 -10.07
C ALA A 16 -12.61 -20.30 -9.20
N LEU A 17 -12.48 -19.77 -7.98
CA LEU A 17 -13.61 -19.57 -7.07
C LEU A 17 -14.54 -18.44 -7.55
N THR A 18 -14.00 -17.35 -8.10
CA THR A 18 -14.82 -16.31 -8.73
C THR A 18 -15.53 -16.81 -9.97
N LEU A 19 -14.89 -17.62 -10.81
CA LEU A 19 -15.55 -18.29 -11.93
C LEU A 19 -16.69 -19.22 -11.48
N ALA A 20 -16.59 -19.79 -10.28
CA ALA A 20 -17.65 -20.60 -9.67
C ALA A 20 -18.75 -19.76 -8.98
N GLY A 21 -18.70 -18.42 -9.06
CA GLY A 21 -19.71 -17.53 -8.49
C GLY A 21 -19.48 -17.14 -7.02
N VAL A 22 -18.32 -17.48 -6.43
CA VAL A 22 -17.95 -17.03 -5.09
C VAL A 22 -17.43 -15.59 -5.19
N SER A 23 -17.88 -14.70 -4.31
CA SER A 23 -17.35 -13.32 -4.31
C SER A 23 -15.84 -13.32 -3.99
N PRO A 24 -15.05 -12.38 -4.54
CA PRO A 24 -13.60 -12.31 -4.27
C PRO A 24 -13.27 -12.24 -2.76
N ALA A 25 -14.09 -11.53 -1.98
CA ALA A 25 -13.93 -11.45 -0.53
C ALA A 25 -14.14 -12.81 0.15
N GLN A 26 -15.19 -13.54 -0.24
CA GLN A 26 -15.50 -14.86 0.30
C GLN A 26 -14.49 -15.92 -0.15
N ALA A 27 -13.96 -15.81 -1.38
CA ALA A 27 -12.88 -16.67 -1.88
C ALA A 27 -11.59 -16.46 -1.06
N ASN A 28 -11.22 -15.21 -0.78
CA ASN A 28 -10.07 -14.87 0.06
C ASN A 28 -10.23 -15.38 1.50
N GLU A 29 -11.42 -15.28 2.08
CA GLU A 29 -11.71 -15.80 3.42
C GLU A 29 -11.55 -17.33 3.48
N LEU A 30 -12.08 -18.05 2.49
CA LEU A 30 -11.97 -19.52 2.41
C LEU A 30 -10.53 -19.98 2.24
N ILE A 31 -9.77 -19.34 1.34
CA ILE A 31 -8.35 -19.64 1.13
C ILE A 31 -7.55 -19.36 2.41
N SER A 32 -7.83 -18.25 3.10
CA SER A 32 -7.15 -17.90 4.36
C SER A 32 -7.42 -18.94 5.46
N LYS A 33 -8.64 -19.46 5.57
CA LYS A 33 -8.98 -20.56 6.50
C LYS A 33 -8.26 -21.86 6.14
N LEU A 34 -8.13 -22.17 4.85
CA LEU A 34 -7.42 -23.34 4.36
C LEU A 34 -5.91 -23.24 4.64
N GLU A 35 -5.30 -22.09 4.37
CA GLU A 35 -3.88 -21.82 4.68
C GLU A 35 -3.62 -21.92 6.20
N ALA A 36 -4.50 -21.35 7.03
CA ALA A 36 -4.41 -21.46 8.48
C ALA A 36 -4.52 -22.92 8.97
N GLY A 37 -5.42 -23.72 8.37
CA GLY A 37 -5.53 -25.15 8.65
C GLY A 37 -4.28 -25.93 8.25
N ALA A 38 -3.68 -25.62 7.10
CA ALA A 38 -2.44 -26.24 6.64
C ALA A 38 -1.25 -25.91 7.58
N VAL A 39 -1.15 -24.66 8.03
CA VAL A 39 -0.14 -24.22 9.00
C VAL A 39 -0.34 -24.90 10.35
N ALA A 40 -1.58 -25.00 10.83
CA ALA A 40 -1.90 -25.70 12.07
C ALA A 40 -1.55 -27.21 11.98
N GLY A 41 -1.84 -27.85 10.86
CA GLY A 41 -1.46 -29.25 10.60
C GLY A 41 0.05 -29.46 10.56
N ALA A 42 0.78 -28.58 9.85
CA ALA A 42 2.24 -28.61 9.82
C ALA A 42 2.84 -28.42 11.21
N ARG A 43 2.26 -27.51 12.02
CA ARG A 43 2.67 -27.32 13.41
C ARG A 43 2.45 -28.55 14.27
N SER A 44 1.29 -29.22 14.15
CA SER A 44 1.02 -30.48 14.89
C SER A 44 2.03 -31.55 14.53
N TRP A 45 2.26 -31.78 13.23
CA TRP A 45 3.21 -32.76 12.73
C TRP A 45 4.66 -32.47 13.16
N ILE A 46 5.07 -31.20 13.17
CA ILE A 46 6.38 -30.78 13.67
C ILE A 46 6.48 -31.01 15.18
N SER A 47 5.42 -30.75 15.95
CA SER A 47 5.41 -30.96 17.40
C SER A 47 5.38 -32.44 17.81
N GLU A 48 4.85 -33.31 16.96
CA GLU A 48 4.79 -34.76 17.17
C GLU A 48 6.09 -35.47 16.74
N ASN A 49 7.02 -34.76 16.07
CA ASN A 49 8.32 -35.33 15.69
C ASN A 49 9.24 -35.54 16.89
N SER A 50 9.53 -36.80 17.18
CA SER A 50 10.46 -37.18 18.24
C SER A 50 11.90 -37.23 17.73
N PRO A 51 12.91 -36.97 18.60
CA PRO A 51 14.30 -37.19 18.23
C PRO A 51 14.55 -38.68 17.91
N PRO A 52 15.52 -38.99 17.04
CA PRO A 52 15.92 -40.37 16.74
C PRO A 52 16.22 -41.16 18.01
N HIS A 53 15.79 -42.43 18.05
CA HIS A 53 15.96 -43.28 19.22
C HIS A 53 17.45 -43.38 19.60
N SER A 54 17.73 -43.46 20.90
CA SER A 54 19.09 -43.53 21.46
C SER A 54 19.98 -42.31 21.19
N SER A 55 19.41 -41.11 21.10
CA SER A 55 20.18 -39.87 21.07
C SER A 55 20.60 -39.41 22.48
N GLU A 56 21.71 -38.68 22.56
CA GLU A 56 22.19 -38.11 23.82
C GLU A 56 21.28 -36.99 24.32
N GLN A 57 21.17 -36.81 25.63
CA GLN A 57 20.24 -35.85 26.25
C GLN A 57 20.42 -34.40 25.76
N ALA A 58 21.68 -33.97 25.52
CA ALA A 58 21.97 -32.65 24.95
C ALA A 58 21.49 -32.51 23.50
N PHE A 59 21.46 -33.60 22.73
CA PHE A 59 20.92 -33.63 21.37
C PHE A 59 19.38 -33.57 21.40
N GLU A 60 18.72 -34.27 22.32
CA GLU A 60 17.26 -34.21 22.49
C GLU A 60 16.80 -32.78 22.84
N ASP A 61 17.49 -32.11 23.77
CA ASP A 61 17.19 -30.73 24.14
C ASP A 61 17.35 -29.77 22.95
N GLY A 62 18.43 -29.92 22.18
CA GLY A 62 18.66 -29.13 20.96
C GLY A 62 17.62 -29.39 19.87
N TRP A 63 17.19 -30.64 19.71
CA TRP A 63 16.12 -31.04 18.79
C TRP A 63 14.80 -30.36 19.14
N PHE A 64 14.36 -30.45 20.39
CA PHE A 64 13.10 -29.82 20.82
C PHE A 64 13.15 -28.29 20.75
N GLN A 65 14.30 -27.67 21.03
CA GLN A 65 14.48 -26.22 20.83
C GLN A 65 14.37 -25.84 19.33
N GLY A 66 14.97 -26.61 18.43
CA GLY A 66 14.85 -26.40 16.99
C GLY A 66 13.42 -26.53 16.48
N VAL A 67 12.72 -27.59 16.88
CA VAL A 67 11.30 -27.84 16.58
C VAL A 67 10.43 -26.66 17.04
N ARG A 68 10.65 -26.17 18.27
CA ARG A 68 9.90 -25.02 18.82
C ARG A 68 10.21 -23.72 18.07
N ALA A 69 11.46 -23.50 17.67
CA ALA A 69 11.86 -22.31 16.92
C ALA A 69 11.19 -22.28 15.53
N VAL A 70 11.20 -23.40 14.80
CA VAL A 70 10.56 -23.50 13.48
C VAL A 70 9.04 -23.32 13.60
N ALA A 71 8.40 -23.97 14.57
CA ALA A 71 6.96 -23.81 14.82
C ALA A 71 6.58 -22.35 15.14
N SER A 72 7.43 -21.63 15.89
CA SER A 72 7.21 -20.22 16.23
C SER A 72 7.39 -19.31 15.01
N GLN A 73 8.39 -19.57 14.16
CA GLN A 73 8.58 -18.82 12.92
C GLN A 73 7.41 -18.99 11.94
N LEU A 74 6.89 -20.22 11.79
CA LEU A 74 5.72 -20.48 10.95
C LEU A 74 4.49 -19.72 11.45
N LEU A 75 4.28 -19.67 12.78
CA LEU A 75 3.20 -18.89 13.37
C LEU A 75 3.37 -17.39 13.11
N GLN A 76 4.58 -16.85 13.27
CA GLN A 76 4.86 -15.44 13.02
C GLN A 76 4.61 -15.06 11.56
N ILE A 77 4.97 -15.91 10.60
CA ILE A 77 4.71 -15.70 9.17
C ILE A 77 3.20 -15.68 8.90
N ALA A 78 2.45 -16.62 9.50
CA ALA A 78 1.00 -16.70 9.35
C ALA A 78 0.31 -15.45 9.93
N ASP A 79 0.67 -15.03 11.15
CA ASP A 79 0.11 -13.83 11.81
C ASP A 79 0.44 -12.55 11.03
N THR A 80 1.66 -12.46 10.48
CA THR A 80 2.07 -11.33 9.66
C THR A 80 1.24 -11.26 8.39
N THR A 81 1.05 -12.39 7.71
CA THR A 81 0.25 -12.47 6.47
C THR A 81 -1.22 -12.13 6.74
N ALA A 82 -1.81 -12.70 7.79
CA ALA A 82 -3.21 -12.42 8.18
C ALA A 82 -3.42 -10.96 8.59
N SER A 83 -2.43 -10.34 9.24
CA SER A 83 -2.48 -8.92 9.61
C SER A 83 -2.28 -8.02 8.39
N GLN A 84 -1.54 -8.44 7.38
CA GLN A 84 -1.40 -7.69 6.12
C GLN A 84 -2.71 -7.73 5.32
N LEU A 85 -3.35 -8.88 5.21
CA LEU A 85 -4.63 -9.04 4.51
C LEU A 85 -5.75 -8.22 5.17
N ARG A 86 -5.90 -8.28 6.50
CA ARG A 86 -6.92 -7.49 7.23
C ARG A 86 -6.75 -5.98 7.04
N ARG A 87 -5.51 -5.49 7.04
CA ARG A 87 -5.24 -4.07 6.74
C ARG A 87 -5.62 -3.74 5.31
N ALA A 88 -5.26 -4.59 4.37
CA ALA A 88 -5.56 -4.40 2.96
C ALA A 88 -7.09 -4.39 2.69
N GLU A 89 -7.85 -5.29 3.33
CA GLU A 89 -9.32 -5.29 3.31
C GLU A 89 -9.92 -4.03 3.93
N SER A 90 -9.39 -3.57 5.07
CA SER A 90 -9.81 -2.31 5.71
C SER A 90 -9.58 -1.12 4.77
N ASN A 91 -8.42 -1.07 4.12
CA ASN A 91 -8.08 -0.04 3.14
C ASN A 91 -9.04 -0.10 1.94
N ALA A 92 -9.30 -1.29 1.39
CA ALA A 92 -10.24 -1.48 0.30
C ALA A 92 -11.68 -1.06 0.66
N GLN A 93 -12.12 -1.32 1.89
CA GLN A 93 -13.42 -0.86 2.40
C GLN A 93 -13.49 0.66 2.56
N GLN A 94 -12.40 1.29 2.99
CA GLN A 94 -12.31 2.74 3.11
C GLN A 94 -12.26 3.41 1.73
N LEU A 95 -11.49 2.87 0.80
CA LEU A 95 -11.48 3.31 -0.61
C LEU A 95 -12.86 3.18 -1.24
N ASN A 96 -13.57 2.08 -0.96
CA ASN A 96 -14.95 1.92 -1.42
C ASN A 96 -15.90 2.93 -0.75
N ARG A 97 -15.70 3.29 0.52
CA ARG A 97 -16.49 4.35 1.18
C ARG A 97 -16.26 5.71 0.54
N ILE A 98 -14.99 6.09 0.35
CA ILE A 98 -14.62 7.34 -0.33
C ILE A 98 -15.22 7.36 -1.75
N ARG A 99 -15.11 6.26 -2.51
CA ARG A 99 -15.71 6.11 -3.84
C ARG A 99 -17.25 6.17 -3.83
N GLN A 100 -17.90 5.58 -2.81
CA GLN A 100 -19.37 5.57 -2.68
C GLN A 100 -19.93 6.91 -2.19
N GLN A 101 -19.22 7.64 -1.33
CA GLN A 101 -19.55 9.02 -0.97
C GLN A 101 -19.52 9.91 -2.22
N ALA A 102 -18.48 9.78 -3.04
CA ALA A 102 -18.39 10.45 -4.35
C ALA A 102 -19.51 10.06 -5.34
N SER A 103 -20.19 8.91 -5.13
CA SER A 103 -21.31 8.45 -5.98
C SER A 103 -22.69 8.86 -5.47
N ARG A 104 -22.80 9.42 -4.25
CA ARG A 104 -24.08 9.74 -3.58
C ARG A 104 -24.43 11.23 -3.54
N THR A 105 -23.57 12.12 -4.02
CA THR A 105 -23.83 13.56 -3.95
C THR A 105 -24.44 14.10 -5.26
N PRO A 106 -25.74 14.43 -5.26
CA PRO A 106 -26.21 15.56 -6.05
C PRO A 106 -26.94 16.56 -5.14
N GLN A 107 -26.29 17.68 -4.80
CA GLN A 107 -26.84 19.04 -4.93
C GLN A 107 -25.97 20.11 -4.24
N ALA A 108 -25.55 21.07 -5.08
CA ALA A 108 -25.39 22.51 -4.88
C ALA A 108 -25.11 23.05 -3.46
N GLU A 109 -23.89 23.58 -3.29
CA GLU A 109 -23.63 24.68 -2.37
C GLU A 109 -22.91 25.81 -3.13
N GLU A 110 -23.52 27.00 -3.08
CA GLU A 110 -23.14 28.25 -3.72
C GLU A 110 -22.03 28.94 -2.90
N PRO A 111 -21.00 29.56 -3.52
CA PRO A 111 -19.79 29.96 -2.79
C PRO A 111 -19.93 31.32 -2.09
N ALA A 112 -19.54 31.37 -0.81
CA ALA A 112 -19.31 32.59 -0.04
C ALA A 112 -17.84 33.09 -0.17
N PRO A 113 -17.56 34.39 0.00
CA PRO A 113 -16.34 35.02 -0.52
C PRO A 113 -15.09 34.80 0.34
N ALA A 114 -13.96 34.62 -0.33
CA ALA A 114 -12.63 34.34 0.23
C ALA A 114 -11.96 35.56 0.88
N PRO A 115 -11.08 35.37 1.89
CA PRO A 115 -10.03 36.31 2.22
C PRO A 115 -8.71 36.00 1.48
N ALA A 116 -8.19 37.02 0.80
CA ALA A 116 -6.81 37.26 0.34
C ALA A 116 -6.01 36.09 -0.27
N ALA A 117 -5.89 36.13 -1.59
CA ALA A 117 -5.03 35.29 -2.42
C ALA A 117 -3.53 35.45 -2.06
N SER A 118 -3.00 34.54 -1.24
CA SER A 118 -1.74 33.87 -1.60
C SER A 118 -2.02 33.13 -2.91
N ALA A 119 -1.15 33.24 -3.91
CA ALA A 119 -1.35 32.61 -5.23
C ALA A 119 -1.80 31.15 -5.02
N ALA A 120 -3.10 30.91 -5.22
CA ALA A 120 -3.70 29.64 -4.89
C ALA A 120 -3.11 28.64 -5.88
N LEU A 121 -2.40 27.65 -5.34
CA LEU A 121 -1.85 26.59 -6.15
C LEU A 121 -3.03 25.81 -6.74
N ASP A 122 -3.15 25.79 -8.06
CA ASP A 122 -4.25 25.11 -8.75
C ASP A 122 -4.04 23.59 -8.68
N ALA A 123 -4.84 22.92 -7.84
CA ALA A 123 -4.77 21.48 -7.66
C ALA A 123 -5.09 20.71 -8.94
N ASP A 124 -5.99 21.23 -9.79
CA ASP A 124 -6.36 20.60 -11.07
C ASP A 124 -5.19 20.68 -12.07
N GLU A 125 -4.51 21.83 -12.11
CA GLU A 125 -3.31 22.01 -12.92
C GLU A 125 -2.18 21.05 -12.48
N VAL A 126 -1.92 20.98 -11.17
CA VAL A 126 -0.91 20.08 -10.61
C VAL A 126 -1.24 18.63 -10.90
N LEU A 127 -2.51 18.24 -10.74
CA LEU A 127 -2.99 16.90 -11.05
C LEU A 127 -2.86 16.58 -12.54
N ALA A 128 -3.14 17.55 -13.42
CA ALA A 128 -2.96 17.41 -14.86
C ALA A 128 -1.47 17.25 -15.25
N VAL A 129 -0.55 17.96 -14.59
CA VAL A 129 0.89 17.72 -14.74
C VAL A 129 1.25 16.32 -14.27
N ALA A 130 0.82 15.93 -13.08
CA ALA A 130 1.12 14.62 -12.52
C ALA A 130 0.63 13.48 -13.42
N ARG A 131 -0.58 13.58 -13.97
CA ARG A 131 -1.15 12.61 -14.94
C ARG A 131 -0.35 12.51 -16.24
N ARG A 132 0.20 13.63 -16.75
CA ARG A 132 1.10 13.62 -17.92
C ARG A 132 2.44 12.95 -17.60
N CYS A 133 2.87 13.06 -16.35
CA CYS A 133 4.13 12.54 -15.83
C CYS A 133 4.02 11.10 -15.27
N THR A 134 2.84 10.49 -15.18
CA THR A 134 2.65 9.08 -14.80
C THR A 134 2.83 8.15 -16.01
N TRP A 135 4.04 8.18 -16.58
CA TRP A 135 4.32 7.69 -17.94
C TRP A 135 4.31 6.16 -18.13
N ALA A 136 4.03 5.33 -17.10
CA ALA A 136 3.90 3.88 -17.27
C ALA A 136 3.21 3.13 -16.10
N CYS A 137 2.01 3.52 -15.63
CA CYS A 137 0.96 2.63 -15.06
C CYS A 137 -0.09 3.38 -14.22
N ALA A 138 -1.31 3.50 -14.73
CA ALA A 138 -2.52 2.72 -14.44
C ALA A 138 -3.48 3.07 -15.59
N ASP A 139 -4.34 2.18 -16.05
CA ASP A 139 -5.42 2.64 -16.94
C ASP A 139 -6.17 3.76 -16.18
N PRO A 140 -6.45 4.94 -16.80
CA PRO A 140 -7.18 6.02 -16.14
C PRO A 140 -8.45 5.58 -15.41
N ILE A 141 -9.04 4.44 -15.80
CA ILE A 141 -10.16 3.80 -15.11
C ILE A 141 -9.87 3.39 -13.65
N HIS A 142 -8.60 3.25 -13.29
CA HIS A 142 -8.12 2.91 -11.95
C HIS A 142 -7.76 4.14 -11.11
N PHE A 143 -7.86 5.35 -11.67
CA PHE A 143 -7.63 6.57 -10.91
C PHE A 143 -8.71 6.80 -9.87
N PHE A 144 -8.33 7.50 -8.81
CA PHE A 144 -9.29 8.02 -7.85
C PHE A 144 -10.25 9.02 -8.51
N GLY A 145 -11.46 9.05 -7.97
CA GLY A 145 -12.44 10.08 -8.34
C GLY A 145 -11.95 11.48 -7.93
N PRO A 146 -12.51 12.54 -8.53
CA PRO A 146 -12.04 13.91 -8.32
C PRO A 146 -12.06 14.34 -6.85
N GLU A 147 -13.04 13.90 -6.08
CA GLU A 147 -13.16 14.26 -4.65
C GLU A 147 -12.08 13.61 -3.79
N ALA A 148 -11.83 12.31 -3.98
CA ALA A 148 -10.74 11.60 -3.31
C ALA A 148 -9.36 12.17 -3.69
N SER A 149 -9.20 12.52 -4.97
CA SER A 149 -8.01 13.18 -5.49
C SER A 149 -7.79 14.55 -4.82
N ALA A 150 -8.86 15.34 -4.68
CA ALA A 150 -8.82 16.64 -4.03
C ALA A 150 -8.48 16.56 -2.55
N GLU A 151 -9.00 15.59 -1.80
CA GLU A 151 -8.65 15.37 -0.38
C GLU A 151 -7.16 15.10 -0.22
N ILE A 152 -6.61 14.17 -1.01
CA ILE A 152 -5.18 13.81 -0.96
C ILE A 152 -4.30 15.00 -1.37
N LEU A 153 -4.66 15.67 -2.46
CA LEU A 153 -3.91 16.82 -2.96
C LEU A 153 -3.98 18.00 -2.01
N THR A 154 -5.10 18.24 -1.34
CA THR A 154 -5.21 19.34 -0.36
C THR A 154 -4.15 19.19 0.74
N VAL A 155 -4.01 17.98 1.28
CA VAL A 155 -3.00 17.68 2.30
C VAL A 155 -1.58 17.77 1.73
N ALA A 156 -1.32 17.12 0.60
CA ALA A 156 0.01 17.10 0.00
C ALA A 156 0.49 18.48 -0.47
N LEU A 157 -0.40 19.30 -1.03
CA LEU A 157 -0.12 20.65 -1.51
C LEU A 157 -0.01 21.67 -0.37
N SER A 158 -0.59 21.40 0.78
CA SER A 158 -0.36 22.21 1.99
C SER A 158 1.09 22.16 2.46
N ALA A 159 1.85 21.13 2.04
CA ALA A 159 3.30 21.04 2.26
C ALA A 159 4.14 21.84 1.23
N VAL A 160 3.51 22.53 0.28
CA VAL A 160 4.18 23.44 -0.68
C VAL A 160 4.30 24.83 -0.05
N ARG A 161 5.54 25.28 0.13
CA ARG A 161 5.83 26.60 0.72
C ARG A 161 5.37 27.71 -0.23
N ASP A 162 4.96 28.86 0.31
CA ASP A 162 4.45 29.98 -0.49
C ASP A 162 5.40 30.42 -1.61
N GLU A 163 6.71 30.42 -1.33
CA GLU A 163 7.78 30.75 -2.28
C GLU A 163 7.84 29.79 -3.49
N GLU A 164 7.33 28.57 -3.33
CA GLU A 164 7.39 27.51 -4.33
C GLU A 164 6.14 27.46 -5.20
N ARG A 165 5.02 28.01 -4.72
CA ARG A 165 3.69 27.85 -5.33
C ARG A 165 3.63 28.32 -6.78
N ALA A 166 4.24 29.46 -7.08
CA ALA A 166 4.18 30.07 -8.41
C ALA A 166 4.81 29.23 -9.53
N ASN A 167 5.78 28.35 -9.20
CA ASN A 167 6.49 27.51 -10.19
C ASN A 167 6.38 26.01 -9.87
N TYR A 168 5.42 25.64 -9.02
CA TYR A 168 5.30 24.26 -8.55
C TYR A 168 4.96 23.27 -9.68
N PRO A 169 4.06 23.60 -10.63
CA PRO A 169 3.80 22.74 -11.79
C PRO A 169 5.07 22.40 -12.60
N GLU A 170 5.90 23.40 -12.93
CA GLU A 170 7.16 23.20 -13.68
C GLU A 170 8.19 22.41 -12.87
N ARG A 171 8.26 22.67 -11.56
CA ARG A 171 9.12 21.91 -10.66
C ARG A 171 8.70 20.45 -10.58
N LEU A 172 7.40 20.16 -10.51
CA LEU A 172 6.88 18.81 -10.48
C LEU A 172 7.18 18.06 -11.80
N ALA A 173 7.04 18.74 -12.94
CA ALA A 173 7.43 18.18 -14.24
C ALA A 173 8.93 17.86 -14.29
N THR A 174 9.77 18.79 -13.83
CA THR A 174 11.24 18.59 -13.74
C THR A 174 11.59 17.45 -12.78
N PHE A 175 10.89 17.37 -11.65
CA PHE A 175 11.04 16.28 -10.69
C PHE A 175 10.59 14.94 -11.27
N ALA A 176 9.64 14.88 -12.19
CA ALA A 176 9.26 13.61 -12.80
C ALA A 176 10.34 13.04 -13.74
N ASP A 177 11.13 13.91 -14.36
CA ASP A 177 12.17 13.52 -15.32
C ASP A 177 13.45 13.02 -14.65
N GLN A 178 13.88 13.62 -13.54
CA GLN A 178 15.16 13.28 -12.91
C GLN A 178 15.22 11.86 -12.30
N PRO A 179 14.24 11.40 -11.49
CA PRO A 179 14.19 10.08 -10.91
C PRO A 179 13.32 9.13 -11.75
N ARG A 180 13.17 9.35 -13.06
CA ARG A 180 12.31 8.55 -13.94
C ARG A 180 12.45 7.05 -13.72
N LYS A 181 13.69 6.52 -13.76
CA LYS A 181 13.95 5.09 -13.53
C LYS A 181 13.52 4.58 -12.14
N ARG A 182 13.54 5.44 -11.12
CA ARG A 182 13.12 5.10 -9.75
C ARG A 182 11.60 5.05 -9.65
N LEU A 183 10.90 6.01 -10.25
CA LEU A 183 9.44 5.99 -10.40
C LEU A 183 8.99 4.72 -11.14
N GLU A 184 9.66 4.37 -12.26
CA GLU A 184 9.47 3.11 -13.02
C GLU A 184 9.49 1.88 -12.11
N LYS A 185 10.51 1.83 -11.25
CA LYS A 185 10.77 0.70 -10.38
C LYS A 185 9.75 0.64 -9.24
N MET A 186 9.40 1.79 -8.66
CA MET A 186 8.37 1.90 -7.64
C MET A 186 7.02 1.39 -8.18
N LEU A 187 6.62 1.89 -9.35
CA LEU A 187 5.37 1.51 -10.01
C LEU A 187 5.35 0.03 -10.39
N ARG A 188 6.44 -0.51 -10.94
CA ARG A 188 6.52 -1.93 -11.26
C ARG A 188 6.41 -2.84 -10.03
N ALA A 189 6.97 -2.42 -8.91
CA ALA A 189 7.03 -3.23 -7.70
C ALA A 189 5.76 -3.14 -6.83
N TYR A 190 5.09 -1.99 -6.84
CA TYR A 190 4.02 -1.67 -5.88
C TYR A 190 2.78 -1.01 -6.51
N GLY A 191 2.81 -0.68 -7.80
CA GLY A 191 1.69 -0.07 -8.52
C GLY A 191 0.62 -1.10 -8.95
N PRO A 192 -0.42 -0.66 -9.67
CA PRO A 192 -1.54 -1.51 -10.09
C PRO A 192 -1.06 -2.70 -10.93
N GLY A 193 -1.58 -3.90 -10.62
CA GLY A 193 -1.16 -5.15 -11.24
C GLY A 193 0.11 -5.77 -10.62
N SER A 194 0.69 -5.15 -9.59
CA SER A 194 1.71 -5.79 -8.76
C SER A 194 1.07 -6.60 -7.63
N ALA A 195 1.74 -7.68 -7.22
CA ALA A 195 1.26 -8.55 -6.13
C ALA A 195 0.93 -7.79 -4.81
N PRO A 196 1.68 -6.74 -4.41
CA PRO A 196 1.29 -5.93 -3.24
C PRO A 196 0.02 -5.11 -3.43
N ALA A 197 -0.27 -4.67 -4.66
CA ALA A 197 -1.42 -3.82 -4.98
C ALA A 197 -2.74 -4.59 -5.11
N GLU A 198 -2.68 -5.91 -5.37
CA GLU A 198 -3.85 -6.78 -5.55
C GLU A 198 -4.79 -6.84 -4.33
N TYR A 199 -4.30 -6.49 -3.15
CA TYR A 199 -5.11 -6.47 -1.92
C TYR A 199 -5.57 -5.06 -1.51
N GLY A 200 -5.33 -4.02 -2.31
CA GLY A 200 -5.68 -2.63 -1.97
C GLY A 200 -4.65 -1.92 -1.09
N ARG A 201 -3.52 -2.58 -0.79
CA ARG A 201 -2.32 -1.95 -0.22
C ARG A 201 -1.56 -1.20 -1.31
N TYR A 202 -0.79 -0.15 -0.97
CA TYR A 202 -0.12 0.70 -1.98
C TYR A 202 -1.08 1.32 -3.00
N ALA A 203 -2.36 1.49 -2.66
CA ALA A 203 -3.38 2.01 -3.58
C ALA A 203 -3.02 3.40 -4.14
N LEU A 204 -2.28 4.22 -3.37
CA LEU A 204 -1.77 5.51 -3.82
C LEU A 204 -0.63 5.41 -4.83
N VAL A 205 0.20 4.36 -4.81
CA VAL A 205 1.43 4.29 -5.62
C VAL A 205 1.13 4.38 -7.12
N GLY A 206 -0.02 3.86 -7.55
CA GLY A 206 -0.47 3.94 -8.94
C GLY A 206 -1.17 5.23 -9.34
N GLN A 207 -1.30 6.17 -8.41
CA GLN A 207 -2.15 7.35 -8.56
C GLN A 207 -1.29 8.57 -8.88
N PRO A 208 -1.80 9.53 -9.66
CA PRO A 208 -1.03 10.73 -10.01
C PRO A 208 -0.59 11.54 -8.79
N GLU A 209 -1.36 11.53 -7.70
CA GLU A 209 -1.04 12.19 -6.43
C GLU A 209 0.25 11.64 -5.80
N SER A 210 0.63 10.39 -6.08
CA SER A 210 1.89 9.82 -5.59
C SER A 210 3.12 10.60 -6.06
N LEU A 211 3.05 11.26 -7.22
CA LEU A 211 4.16 12.07 -7.72
C LEU A 211 4.40 13.29 -6.83
N VAL A 212 3.33 13.98 -6.44
CA VAL A 212 3.36 15.11 -5.50
C VAL A 212 3.90 14.64 -4.15
N ILE A 213 3.40 13.51 -3.65
CA ILE A 213 3.83 12.93 -2.37
C ILE A 213 5.31 12.54 -2.42
N CYS A 214 5.80 11.91 -3.49
CA CYS A 214 7.21 11.55 -3.65
C CYS A 214 8.11 12.78 -3.66
N GLU A 215 7.70 13.84 -4.36
CA GLU A 215 8.44 15.11 -4.42
C GLU A 215 8.50 15.79 -3.05
N ARG A 216 7.38 15.82 -2.32
CA ARG A 216 7.32 16.33 -0.94
C ARG A 216 8.11 15.48 0.05
N LEU A 217 8.14 14.16 -0.10
CA LEU A 217 8.97 13.26 0.71
C LEU A 217 10.48 13.51 0.52
N GLU A 218 10.93 14.01 -0.63
CA GLU A 218 12.33 14.36 -0.85
C GLU A 218 12.69 15.76 -0.37
N THR A 219 11.77 16.71 -0.50
CA THR A 219 12.04 18.13 -0.26
C THR A 219 11.66 18.59 1.15
N THR A 220 10.53 18.12 1.66
CA THR A 220 9.89 18.60 2.90
C THR A 220 9.23 17.47 3.72
N PRO A 221 9.92 16.34 4.00
CA PRO A 221 9.29 15.15 4.57
C PRO A 221 8.64 15.35 5.94
N LEU A 222 9.26 16.17 6.81
CA LEU A 222 8.72 16.42 8.15
C LEU A 222 7.45 17.30 8.13
N LEU A 223 7.39 18.26 7.22
CA LEU A 223 6.21 19.11 7.05
C LEU A 223 5.05 18.31 6.45
N LEU A 224 5.34 17.51 5.41
CA LEU A 224 4.36 16.60 4.83
C LEU A 224 3.80 15.64 5.90
N GLN A 225 4.67 15.04 6.71
CA GLN A 225 4.23 14.13 7.76
C GLN A 225 3.33 14.83 8.79
N GLY A 226 3.73 16.00 9.29
CA GLY A 226 2.92 16.73 10.28
C GLY A 226 1.57 17.21 9.77
N LEU A 227 1.44 17.46 8.46
CA LEU A 227 0.16 17.81 7.82
C LEU A 227 -0.69 16.58 7.49
N TRP A 228 -0.06 15.43 7.31
CA TRP A 228 -0.74 14.17 7.02
C TRP A 228 -1.37 13.57 8.27
N ASP A 229 -0.68 13.69 9.41
CA ASP A 229 -1.09 13.17 10.70
C ASP A 229 -2.48 13.72 11.10
N GLY A 230 -3.49 12.85 11.12
CA GLY A 230 -4.87 13.18 11.53
C GLY A 230 -5.82 13.61 10.40
N GLU A 231 -5.29 13.93 9.22
CA GLU A 231 -6.10 14.28 8.03
C GLU A 231 -6.36 13.06 7.14
N LEU A 232 -5.35 12.21 6.97
CA LEU A 232 -5.41 11.00 6.15
C LEU A 232 -4.83 9.80 6.91
N GLU A 233 -5.11 8.60 6.43
CA GLU A 233 -4.59 7.40 7.07
C GLU A 233 -3.06 7.31 6.96
N ASP A 234 -2.37 7.13 8.08
CA ASP A 234 -0.89 7.01 8.13
C ASP A 234 -0.36 5.93 7.18
N THR A 235 -1.13 4.85 7.00
CA THR A 235 -0.78 3.71 6.16
C THR A 235 -0.53 4.14 4.71
N PHE A 236 -1.27 5.15 4.22
CA PHE A 236 -1.13 5.67 2.87
C PHE A 236 0.21 6.37 2.64
N LEU A 237 0.58 7.30 3.51
CA LEU A 237 1.89 7.96 3.43
C LEU A 237 3.02 6.97 3.67
N ALA A 238 2.87 6.06 4.63
CA ALA A 238 3.86 5.05 4.96
C ALA A 238 4.12 4.08 3.79
N ASP A 239 3.08 3.62 3.10
CA ASP A 239 3.20 2.75 1.93
C ASP A 239 3.90 3.46 0.76
N VAL A 240 3.55 4.73 0.48
CA VAL A 240 4.24 5.53 -0.56
C VAL A 240 5.70 5.78 -0.17
N ALA A 241 5.99 6.18 1.07
CA ALA A 241 7.35 6.39 1.56
C ALA A 241 8.19 5.11 1.55
N TYR A 242 7.57 3.96 1.85
CA TYR A 242 8.20 2.66 1.73
C TYR A 242 8.53 2.33 0.27
N ALA A 243 7.54 2.40 -0.62
CA ALA A 243 7.70 2.11 -2.04
C ALA A 243 8.74 3.04 -2.71
N TRP A 244 8.75 4.31 -2.31
CA TRP A 244 9.71 5.30 -2.80
C TRP A 244 11.14 5.03 -2.32
N GLY A 245 11.32 4.44 -1.14
CA GLY A 245 12.63 4.23 -0.54
C GLY A 245 13.06 5.32 0.46
N ALA A 246 12.15 6.19 0.88
CA ALA A 246 12.42 7.28 1.84
C ALA A 246 12.74 6.76 3.26
N HIS A 247 12.44 5.49 3.55
CA HIS A 247 12.76 4.82 4.81
C HIS A 247 14.27 4.54 5.03
N ARG A 248 15.14 4.88 4.07
CA ARG A 248 16.60 4.65 4.16
C ARG A 248 17.36 5.63 5.06
N HIS A 249 16.68 6.58 5.69
CA HIS A 249 17.26 7.45 6.71
C HIS A 249 16.49 7.39 8.04
N ARG A 250 16.49 6.23 8.72
CA ARG A 250 16.46 6.24 10.19
C ARG A 250 17.90 6.11 10.67
N PRO A 251 18.49 7.12 11.36
CA PRO A 251 19.74 6.91 12.05
C PRO A 251 19.50 5.79 13.07
N ARG A 252 20.32 4.73 13.01
CA ARG A 252 20.35 3.71 14.06
C ARG A 252 20.62 4.45 15.38
N ARG A 253 19.65 4.38 16.30
CA ARG A 253 19.93 4.62 17.72
C ARG A 253 20.56 3.37 18.30
#